data_AF-A0A0F9ET31-F1
#
_entry.id   AF-A0A0F9ET31-F1
#
_cell.length_a   1.000
_cell.length_b   1.000
_cell.length_c   1.000
_cell.angle_alpha   90.00
_cell.angle_beta   90.00
_cell.angle_gamma   90.00
#
_symmetry.space_group_name_H-M   'P 1'
#
loop_
_entity.id
_entity.type
_entity.pdbx_description
1 polymer ?
#
loop_
_entity_poly.entity_id
_entity_poly.type
_entity_poly.pdbx_seq_one_letter_code
_entity_poly.pdbx_strand_id
1 'polypeptide(L)'
;MTVGGFIPLEVEEFAGLYTNVVTALDAPVYQGSARGKIRTSALEAKNIRYIPGGWLGRDGLTTAFDFGGTRKATHIAQLITQQDQRQILVVADDGGLYREPAAGQTLVALKTDWAPATAIGHSATLFDREHLAVSDGRVGSGSPLVWDRTNLDRMSPSPPGASHTLALGAAGSMTNGIHKVAIIFETRHGHRIISNATDTLGAAIEINVTANQKIVISNIPTGPSWIVKRIVVMTTAAGASFFFVTADSAGMITDDNPTTTATIDVADATLSAG
;
A
#
# COMPACT_ATOMS: atom_id res chain seq x y z
N MET A 1 31.48 36.71 -63.27
CA MET A 1 32.08 36.97 -61.95
C MET A 1 30.93 37.27 -61.00
N THR A 2 30.59 36.31 -60.16
CA THR A 2 29.51 36.31 -59.17
C THR A 2 29.99 37.01 -57.91
N VAL A 3 29.45 38.19 -57.57
CA VAL A 3 29.35 38.81 -56.22
C VAL A 3 28.29 39.92 -56.34
N GLY A 4 27.21 40.05 -55.58
CA GLY A 4 26.77 39.33 -54.39
C GLY A 4 25.25 39.19 -54.40
N GLY A 5 24.79 37.99 -54.06
CA GLY A 5 23.39 37.63 -53.93
C GLY A 5 22.76 38.25 -52.70
N PHE A 6 21.98 39.31 -52.91
CA PHE A 6 20.88 39.65 -52.02
C PHE A 6 19.60 39.45 -52.81
N ILE A 7 18.90 38.36 -52.53
CA ILE A 7 17.49 38.22 -52.85
C ILE A 7 16.77 39.07 -51.79
N PRO A 8 15.90 40.02 -52.17
CA PRO A 8 15.11 40.75 -51.18
C PRO A 8 14.31 39.74 -50.36
N LEU A 9 14.50 39.77 -49.04
CA LEU A 9 13.59 39.10 -48.13
C LEU A 9 12.27 39.86 -48.26
N GLU A 10 11.29 39.25 -48.93
CA GLU A 10 9.90 39.64 -48.73
C GLU A 10 9.63 39.40 -47.25
N VAL A 11 9.72 40.48 -46.47
CA VAL A 11 9.04 40.54 -45.19
C VAL A 11 7.57 40.41 -45.60
N GLU A 12 7.03 39.20 -45.51
CA GLU A 12 5.59 39.04 -45.34
C GLU A 12 5.24 39.99 -44.19
N GLU A 13 4.68 41.14 -44.56
CA GLU A 13 3.93 41.93 -43.63
C GLU A 13 3.01 40.94 -42.93
N PHE A 14 3.14 40.85 -41.62
CA PHE A 14 2.12 40.32 -40.74
C PHE A 14 0.90 41.25 -40.88
N ALA A 15 0.25 41.19 -42.05
CA ALA A 15 -0.98 41.83 -42.39
C ALA A 15 -2.07 41.05 -41.65
N GLY A 16 -2.26 41.41 -40.38
CA GLY A 16 -3.18 40.66 -39.57
C GLY A 16 -3.38 41.13 -38.14
N LEU A 17 -3.12 42.41 -37.81
CA LEU A 17 -3.90 42.97 -36.70
C LEU A 17 -5.33 43.23 -37.23
N TYR A 18 -6.13 42.17 -37.26
CA TYR A 18 -7.59 42.28 -37.34
C TYR A 18 -8.08 42.89 -36.02
N THR A 19 -7.87 44.21 -35.82
CA THR A 19 -8.56 44.95 -34.75
C THR A 19 -9.95 45.41 -35.15
N ASN A 20 -10.41 45.09 -36.36
CA ASN A 20 -11.80 45.32 -36.72
C ASN A 20 -12.59 44.01 -36.66
N VAL A 21 -12.99 43.64 -35.45
CA VAL A 21 -14.06 42.67 -35.22
C VAL A 21 -15.38 43.37 -35.58
N VAL A 22 -15.67 43.45 -36.89
CA VAL A 22 -16.89 44.13 -37.41
C VAL A 22 -18.17 43.40 -36.97
N THR A 23 -18.06 42.14 -36.57
CA THR A 23 -19.16 41.37 -35.99
C THR A 23 -18.62 40.56 -34.80
N ALA A 24 -19.27 40.69 -33.65
CA ALA A 24 -18.90 40.07 -32.38
C ALA A 24 -19.07 38.53 -32.34
N LEU A 25 -18.87 37.82 -33.46
CA LEU A 25 -19.13 36.39 -33.60
C LEU A 25 -17.88 35.49 -33.56
N ASP A 26 -16.68 36.01 -33.81
CA ASP A 26 -15.50 35.13 -33.95
C ASP A 26 -14.69 34.95 -32.66
N ALA A 27 -15.18 35.48 -31.54
CA ALA A 27 -14.95 34.95 -30.21
C ALA A 27 -16.27 35.15 -29.44
N PRO A 28 -16.73 34.20 -28.61
CA PRO A 28 -17.99 34.37 -27.89
C PRO A 28 -17.82 35.44 -26.81
N VAL A 29 -17.95 36.70 -27.19
CA VAL A 29 -18.24 37.79 -26.28
C VAL A 29 -19.68 37.58 -25.85
N TYR A 30 -19.88 37.03 -24.66
CA TYR A 30 -21.22 36.95 -24.07
C TYR A 30 -21.73 38.39 -23.85
N GLN A 31 -22.50 38.91 -24.79
CA GLN A 31 -23.27 40.15 -24.62
C GLN A 31 -24.49 39.85 -23.74
N GLY A 32 -24.25 39.69 -22.44
CA GLY A 32 -25.28 39.40 -21.46
C GLY A 32 -25.13 40.23 -20.20
N SER A 33 -25.15 41.56 -20.33
CA SER A 33 -25.81 42.43 -19.36
C SER A 33 -26.04 43.82 -19.98
N ALA A 34 -27.21 44.39 -19.74
CA ALA A 34 -27.73 45.61 -20.37
C ALA A 34 -26.98 46.92 -20.07
N ARG A 35 -25.70 46.88 -19.66
CA ARG A 35 -24.92 48.08 -19.26
C ARG A 35 -23.43 48.02 -19.60
N GLY A 36 -23.08 47.60 -20.83
CA GLY A 36 -21.80 47.98 -21.46
C GLY A 36 -20.49 47.67 -20.71
N LYS A 37 -20.50 46.84 -19.66
CA LYS A 37 -19.30 46.39 -18.96
C LYS A 37 -18.89 45.04 -19.53
N ILE A 38 -17.84 45.04 -20.34
CA ILE A 38 -17.14 43.83 -20.75
C ILE A 38 -16.52 43.24 -19.47
N ARG A 39 -17.07 42.11 -18.99
CA ARG A 39 -16.42 41.34 -17.94
C ARG A 39 -15.26 40.59 -18.60
N THR A 40 -14.04 40.99 -18.29
CA THR A 40 -12.79 40.35 -18.77
C THR A 40 -12.66 38.88 -18.36
N SER A 41 -13.52 38.40 -17.46
CA SER A 41 -13.59 37.00 -17.02
C SER A 41 -14.22 36.04 -18.05
N ALA A 42 -14.72 36.52 -19.20
CA ALA A 42 -15.36 35.65 -20.20
C ALA A 42 -14.35 34.88 -21.07
N LEU A 43 -13.13 35.41 -21.26
CA LEU A 43 -12.06 34.74 -22.01
C LEU A 43 -11.39 33.62 -21.18
N GLU A 44 -11.34 33.80 -19.86
CA GLU A 44 -10.82 32.82 -18.89
C GLU A 44 -11.77 31.62 -18.70
N ALA A 45 -13.04 31.74 -19.11
CA ALA A 45 -14.10 30.77 -18.84
C ALA A 45 -14.30 29.70 -19.93
N LYS A 46 -13.58 29.77 -21.06
CA LYS A 46 -13.71 28.76 -22.13
C LYS A 46 -12.36 28.14 -22.47
N ASN A 47 -12.32 26.82 -22.34
CA ASN A 47 -11.20 25.94 -22.62
C ASN A 47 -10.78 26.06 -24.11
N ILE A 48 -9.90 27.00 -24.44
CA ILE A 48 -9.46 27.31 -25.82
C ILE A 48 -7.96 27.06 -26.03
N ARG A 49 -7.56 26.66 -27.24
CA ARG A 49 -6.17 26.48 -27.69
C ARG A 49 -5.92 27.44 -28.85
N TYR A 50 -4.81 28.17 -28.77
CA TYR A 50 -4.34 29.01 -29.86
C TYR A 50 -3.55 28.18 -30.87
N ILE A 51 -3.77 28.45 -32.15
CA ILE A 51 -3.00 27.92 -33.28
C ILE A 51 -2.55 29.11 -34.14
N PRO A 52 -1.48 29.00 -34.95
CA PRO A 52 -1.13 30.05 -35.90
C PRO A 52 -2.34 30.36 -36.79
N GLY A 53 -2.81 31.61 -36.77
CA GLY A 53 -3.97 32.06 -37.55
C GLY A 53 -5.36 31.81 -36.94
N GLY A 54 -5.48 31.34 -35.69
CA GLY A 54 -6.81 31.18 -35.09
C GLY A 54 -6.85 30.58 -33.68
N TRP A 55 -8.05 30.19 -33.27
CA TRP A 55 -8.29 29.48 -32.01
C TRP A 55 -9.26 28.32 -32.26
N LEU A 56 -9.11 27.26 -31.47
CA LEU A 56 -10.03 26.13 -31.42
C LEU A 56 -10.37 25.81 -29.96
N GLY A 57 -11.54 25.22 -29.72
CA GLY A 57 -11.83 24.66 -28.40
C GLY A 57 -10.79 23.59 -28.07
N ARG A 58 -10.16 23.65 -26.90
CA ARG A 58 -9.31 22.55 -26.42
C ARG A 58 -10.17 21.29 -26.39
N ASP A 59 -9.56 20.16 -26.71
CA ASP A 59 -10.13 18.87 -26.39
C ASP A 59 -10.59 18.91 -24.93
N GLY A 60 -11.86 18.56 -24.71
CA GLY A 60 -12.48 18.61 -23.39
C GLY A 60 -11.69 17.79 -22.38
N LEU A 61 -12.00 17.95 -21.10
CA LEU A 61 -11.49 17.02 -20.09
C LEU A 61 -12.03 15.63 -20.44
N THR A 62 -11.14 14.71 -20.80
CA THR A 62 -11.49 13.30 -20.95
C THR A 62 -11.36 12.62 -19.60
N THR A 63 -12.31 11.73 -19.32
CA THR A 63 -12.23 10.90 -18.13
C THR A 63 -11.06 9.92 -18.30
N ALA A 64 -10.01 10.09 -17.52
CA ALA A 64 -8.85 9.20 -17.57
C ALA A 64 -9.15 7.83 -16.96
N PHE A 65 -10.04 7.77 -15.96
CA PHE A 65 -10.45 6.54 -15.28
C PHE A 65 -11.96 6.48 -15.14
N ASP A 66 -12.57 5.41 -15.64
CA ASP A 66 -13.99 5.16 -15.44
C ASP A 66 -14.21 4.31 -14.18
N PHE A 67 -14.82 4.92 -13.17
CA PHE A 67 -15.24 4.26 -11.93
C PHE A 67 -16.67 3.69 -12.01
N GLY A 68 -17.36 3.82 -13.15
CA GLY A 68 -18.78 3.48 -13.30
C GLY A 68 -19.73 4.40 -12.53
N GLY A 69 -19.33 5.66 -12.27
CA GLY A 69 -20.10 6.62 -11.47
C GLY A 69 -19.38 7.94 -11.21
N THR A 70 -19.87 8.74 -10.26
CA THR A 70 -19.36 10.10 -9.93
C THR A 70 -18.15 10.12 -8.99
N ARG A 71 -17.41 9.02 -8.88
CA ARG A 71 -16.25 8.92 -7.97
C ARG A 71 -15.06 9.70 -8.53
N LYS A 72 -14.18 10.14 -7.62
CA LYS A 72 -12.94 10.85 -7.95
C LYS A 72 -11.74 10.12 -7.37
N ALA A 73 -10.63 10.12 -8.09
CA ALA A 73 -9.37 9.65 -7.55
C ALA A 73 -8.83 10.64 -6.50
N THR A 74 -8.50 10.16 -5.30
CA THR A 74 -7.75 10.90 -4.28
C THR A 74 -6.26 10.59 -4.35
N HIS A 75 -5.89 9.40 -4.84
CA HIS A 75 -4.50 8.99 -5.06
C HIS A 75 -4.41 8.04 -6.26
N ILE A 76 -3.34 8.16 -7.04
CA ILE A 76 -3.02 7.25 -8.14
C ILE A 76 -1.62 6.71 -7.87
N ALA A 77 -1.53 5.39 -7.82
CA ALA A 77 -0.32 4.63 -7.61
C ALA A 77 -0.02 3.80 -8.84
N GLN A 78 1.26 3.58 -9.11
CA GLN A 78 1.70 2.76 -10.22
C GLN A 78 2.69 1.72 -9.71
N LEU A 79 2.22 0.48 -9.59
CA LEU A 79 3.07 -0.66 -9.32
C LEU A 79 3.86 -0.98 -10.59
N ILE A 80 5.19 -0.94 -10.49
CA ILE A 80 6.12 -1.35 -11.54
C ILE A 80 6.95 -2.52 -11.00
N THR A 81 6.87 -3.68 -11.65
CA THR A 81 7.68 -4.83 -11.25
C THR A 81 9.05 -4.82 -11.93
N GLN A 82 9.96 -5.67 -11.46
CA GLN A 82 11.28 -5.92 -12.07
C GLN A 82 11.16 -6.43 -13.52
N GLN A 83 10.03 -7.00 -13.91
CA GLN A 83 9.74 -7.39 -15.30
C GLN A 83 9.05 -6.28 -16.13
N ASP A 84 9.10 -5.01 -15.67
CA ASP A 84 8.44 -3.83 -16.25
C ASP A 84 6.93 -4.02 -16.50
N GLN A 85 6.30 -4.87 -15.68
CA GLN A 85 4.85 -5.01 -15.69
C GLN A 85 4.26 -3.89 -14.84
N ARG A 86 3.34 -3.12 -15.44
CA ARG A 86 2.74 -1.94 -14.83
C ARG A 86 1.30 -2.24 -14.45
N GLN A 87 0.92 -1.84 -13.25
CA GLN A 87 -0.46 -1.88 -12.80
C GLN A 87 -0.82 -0.58 -12.10
N ILE A 88 -1.87 0.08 -12.60
CA ILE A 88 -2.40 1.28 -11.97
C ILE A 88 -3.32 0.87 -10.83
N LEU A 89 -3.11 1.50 -9.68
CA LEU A 89 -3.96 1.43 -8.51
C LEU A 89 -4.50 2.82 -8.23
N VAL A 90 -5.77 2.89 -7.84
CA VAL A 90 -6.46 4.16 -7.61
C VAL A 90 -7.18 4.09 -6.29
N VAL A 91 -6.91 5.06 -5.40
CA VAL A 91 -7.73 5.30 -4.22
C VAL A 91 -8.77 6.34 -4.61
N ALA A 92 -10.04 6.05 -4.35
CA ALA A 92 -11.15 6.93 -4.65
C ALA A 92 -11.63 7.72 -3.41
N ASP A 93 -12.43 8.74 -3.66
CA ASP A 93 -13.01 9.63 -2.65
C ASP A 93 -14.07 8.96 -1.75
N ASP A 94 -14.54 7.77 -2.11
CA ASP A 94 -15.35 6.92 -1.24
C ASP A 94 -14.50 6.05 -0.28
N GLY A 95 -13.16 6.15 -0.35
CA GLY A 95 -12.23 5.34 0.42
C GLY A 95 -11.95 3.98 -0.21
N GLY A 96 -12.50 3.68 -1.39
CA GLY A 96 -12.24 2.44 -2.12
C GLY A 96 -10.86 2.40 -2.77
N LEU A 97 -10.21 1.24 -2.73
CA LEU A 97 -9.03 0.90 -3.51
C LEU A 97 -9.45 0.11 -4.74
N TYR A 98 -9.00 0.57 -5.90
CA TYR A 98 -9.30 0.02 -7.20
C TYR A 98 -8.01 -0.31 -7.96
N ARG A 99 -8.10 -1.26 -8.88
CA ARG A 99 -7.06 -1.53 -9.87
C ARG A 99 -7.58 -1.32 -11.28
N GLU A 100 -6.69 -0.93 -12.17
CA GLU A 100 -6.92 -1.03 -13.59
C GLU A 100 -6.52 -2.45 -14.06
N PRO A 101 -7.45 -3.26 -14.61
CA PRO A 101 -7.12 -4.61 -15.07
C PRO A 101 -6.27 -4.60 -16.35
N ALA A 102 -6.51 -3.63 -17.24
CA ALA A 102 -5.71 -3.32 -18.41
C ALA A 102 -5.93 -1.86 -18.82
N ALA A 103 -4.95 -1.26 -19.50
CA ALA A 103 -4.99 0.15 -19.88
C ALA A 103 -6.31 0.52 -20.60
N GLY A 104 -7.01 1.53 -20.08
CA GLY A 104 -8.26 2.05 -20.64
C GLY A 104 -9.51 1.24 -20.31
N GLN A 105 -9.42 0.20 -19.46
CA GLN A 105 -10.58 -0.54 -18.99
C GLN A 105 -11.17 0.05 -17.70
N THR A 106 -12.45 -0.24 -17.45
CA THR A 106 -13.14 0.13 -16.21
C THR A 106 -12.39 -0.41 -15.00
N LEU A 107 -12.26 0.44 -13.97
CA LEU A 107 -11.58 0.08 -12.74
C LEU A 107 -12.32 -1.03 -11.99
N VAL A 108 -11.56 -1.98 -11.44
CA VAL A 108 -12.08 -3.11 -10.64
C VAL A 108 -11.76 -2.84 -9.17
N ALA A 109 -12.78 -2.92 -8.31
CA ALA A 109 -12.60 -2.75 -6.87
C ALA A 109 -11.74 -3.88 -6.30
N LEU A 110 -10.71 -3.51 -5.53
CA LEU A 110 -9.92 -4.42 -4.71
C LEU A 110 -10.44 -4.46 -3.26
N LYS A 111 -10.79 -3.29 -2.70
CA LYS A 111 -11.32 -3.18 -1.34
C LYS A 111 -12.11 -1.88 -1.15
N THR A 112 -13.27 -1.93 -0.52
CA THR A 112 -14.16 -0.75 -0.37
C THR A 112 -14.37 -0.31 1.08
N ASP A 113 -13.84 -1.05 2.05
CA ASP A 113 -14.10 -0.91 3.49
C ASP A 113 -12.82 -0.68 4.30
N TRP A 114 -11.71 -0.30 3.66
CA TRP A 114 -10.39 -0.18 4.33
C TRP A 114 -10.06 1.23 4.82
N ALA A 115 -10.74 2.24 4.27
CA ALA A 115 -10.52 3.64 4.56
C ALA A 115 -11.88 4.37 4.60
N PRO A 116 -12.01 5.46 5.40
CA PRO A 116 -13.19 6.31 5.34
C PRO A 116 -13.26 7.07 4.00
N ALA A 117 -14.45 7.56 3.66
CA ALA A 117 -14.60 8.51 2.56
C ALA A 117 -13.69 9.73 2.77
N THR A 118 -13.24 10.33 1.68
CA THR A 118 -12.28 11.45 1.61
C THR A 118 -10.86 11.15 2.08
N ALA A 119 -10.55 9.88 2.37
CA ALA A 119 -9.18 9.47 2.68
C ALA A 119 -8.22 9.76 1.51
N ILE A 120 -7.05 10.30 1.86
CA ILE A 120 -5.95 10.57 0.95
C ILE A 120 -5.03 9.37 0.98
N GLY A 121 -4.90 8.69 -0.16
CA GLY A 121 -3.98 7.58 -0.33
C GLY A 121 -2.53 8.06 -0.40
N HIS A 122 -1.62 7.21 0.07
CA HIS A 122 -0.17 7.31 -0.06
C HIS A 122 0.34 5.94 -0.43
N SER A 123 1.37 5.88 -1.26
CA SER A 123 1.95 4.59 -1.61
C SER A 123 3.42 4.65 -1.96
N ALA A 124 4.05 3.49 -1.89
CA ALA A 124 5.42 3.28 -2.34
C ALA A 124 5.57 1.87 -2.93
N THR A 125 6.24 1.79 -4.07
CA THR A 125 6.60 0.51 -4.68
C THR A 125 7.93 0.02 -4.13
N LEU A 126 7.98 -1.22 -3.64
CA LEU A 126 9.20 -1.87 -3.20
C LEU A 126 9.11 -3.38 -3.42
N PHE A 127 10.18 -4.00 -3.93
CA PHE A 127 10.28 -5.46 -4.11
C PHE A 127 9.07 -6.09 -4.83
N ASP A 128 8.65 -5.51 -5.96
CA ASP A 128 7.49 -5.95 -6.77
C ASP A 128 6.14 -5.87 -6.05
N ARG A 129 6.04 -5.04 -5.00
CA ARG A 129 4.82 -4.83 -4.22
C ARG A 129 4.51 -3.35 -4.08
N GLU A 130 3.23 -3.04 -4.00
CA GLU A 130 2.76 -1.71 -3.63
C GLU A 130 2.38 -1.68 -2.16
N HIS A 131 3.06 -0.84 -1.38
CA HIS A 131 2.70 -0.54 0.00
C HIS A 131 1.78 0.67 0.02
N LEU A 132 0.60 0.53 0.63
CA LEU A 132 -0.46 1.51 0.62
C LEU A 132 -0.82 1.93 2.04
N ALA A 133 -0.96 3.23 2.24
CA ALA A 133 -1.49 3.82 3.45
C ALA A 133 -2.51 4.91 3.10
N VAL A 134 -3.34 5.29 4.06
CA VAL A 134 -4.36 6.32 3.91
C VAL A 134 -4.30 7.26 5.10
N SER A 135 -4.66 8.51 4.87
CA SER A 135 -4.69 9.56 5.89
C SER A 135 -5.84 10.52 5.65
N ASP A 136 -6.23 11.25 6.68
CA ASP A 136 -7.13 12.41 6.58
C ASP A 136 -6.35 13.73 6.31
N GLY A 137 -5.07 13.62 5.94
CA GLY A 137 -4.13 14.75 5.80
C GLY A 137 -3.49 15.19 7.11
N ARG A 138 -3.84 14.61 8.26
CA ARG A 138 -3.22 14.86 9.57
C ARG A 138 -2.67 13.58 10.20
N VAL A 139 -3.47 12.52 10.20
CA VAL A 139 -3.15 11.22 10.81
C VAL A 139 -3.51 10.09 9.85
N GLY A 140 -2.92 8.91 10.07
CA GLY A 140 -3.29 7.70 9.35
C GLY A 140 -4.74 7.31 9.62
N SER A 141 -5.50 7.00 8.57
CA SER A 141 -6.93 6.69 8.63
C SER A 141 -7.22 5.36 7.94
N GLY A 142 -6.90 4.24 8.58
CA GLY A 142 -7.08 2.90 8.01
C GLY A 142 -5.92 1.97 8.35
N SER A 143 -6.03 0.70 7.96
CA SER A 143 -4.93 -0.25 8.11
C SER A 143 -4.05 -0.24 6.85
N PRO A 144 -2.73 -0.03 6.96
CA PRO A 144 -1.84 -0.12 5.82
C PRO A 144 -1.92 -1.49 5.13
N LEU A 145 -1.91 -1.47 3.80
CA LEU A 145 -2.06 -2.64 2.94
C LEU A 145 -0.80 -2.85 2.10
N VAL A 146 -0.63 -4.08 1.62
CA VAL A 146 0.37 -4.44 0.63
C VAL A 146 -0.31 -5.23 -0.49
N TRP A 147 0.01 -4.87 -1.73
CA TRP A 147 -0.51 -5.49 -2.94
C TRP A 147 0.63 -6.12 -3.75
N ASP A 148 0.52 -7.42 -4.05
CA ASP A 148 1.51 -8.19 -4.81
C ASP A 148 1.01 -8.59 -6.23
N ARG A 149 -0.04 -7.93 -6.73
CA ARG A 149 -0.82 -8.26 -7.96
C ARG A 149 -1.80 -9.42 -7.85
N THR A 150 -1.70 -10.24 -6.83
CA THR A 150 -2.56 -11.41 -6.61
C THR A 150 -3.38 -11.25 -5.33
N ASN A 151 -2.72 -10.81 -4.27
CA ASN A 151 -3.20 -10.73 -2.91
C ASN A 151 -3.12 -9.28 -2.41
N LEU A 152 -4.17 -8.86 -1.72
CA LEU A 152 -4.23 -7.62 -0.98
C LEU A 152 -4.29 -7.95 0.51
N ASP A 153 -3.18 -7.80 1.21
CA ASP A 153 -3.07 -8.14 2.63
C ASP A 153 -2.78 -6.91 3.46
N ARG A 154 -3.04 -7.00 4.77
CA ARG A 154 -2.61 -5.97 5.71
C ARG A 154 -1.12 -6.12 5.99
N MET A 155 -0.44 -5.00 6.24
CA MET A 155 0.96 -5.00 6.68
C MET A 155 1.13 -5.62 8.07
N SER A 156 0.11 -5.50 8.92
CA SER A 156 0.08 -6.12 10.24
C SER A 156 -1.27 -6.78 10.56
N PRO A 157 -1.25 -7.93 11.25
CA PRO A 157 -2.48 -8.61 11.65
C PRO A 157 -3.08 -7.89 12.83
N SER A 158 -4.38 -8.07 13.02
CA SER A 158 -4.97 -7.75 14.31
C SER A 158 -4.34 -8.65 15.39
N PRO A 159 -4.14 -8.15 16.61
CA PRO A 159 -3.75 -9.01 17.72
C PRO A 159 -4.73 -10.18 17.90
N PRO A 160 -4.26 -11.36 18.31
CA PRO A 160 -5.13 -12.48 18.61
C PRO A 160 -5.95 -12.21 19.87
N GLY A 161 -7.15 -12.78 19.92
CA GLY A 161 -8.07 -12.62 21.05
C GLY A 161 -7.69 -13.41 22.31
N ALA A 162 -6.75 -14.36 22.19
CA ALA A 162 -6.23 -15.15 23.31
C ALA A 162 -4.74 -15.46 23.10
N SER A 163 -4.01 -15.60 24.19
CA SER A 163 -2.60 -16.03 24.17
C SER A 163 -2.48 -17.55 24.18
N HIS A 164 -1.30 -18.06 23.82
CA HIS A 164 -0.94 -19.47 24.01
C HIS A 164 -0.91 -19.86 25.49
N THR A 165 -0.86 -21.15 25.76
CA THR A 165 -0.71 -21.72 27.10
C THR A 165 0.48 -22.68 27.13
N LEU A 166 1.22 -22.67 28.23
CA LEU A 166 2.41 -23.50 28.42
C LEU A 166 2.15 -24.56 29.50
N ALA A 167 2.65 -25.77 29.28
CA ALA A 167 2.66 -26.85 30.26
C ALA A 167 3.97 -27.63 30.19
N LEU A 168 4.38 -28.22 31.32
CA LEU A 168 5.51 -29.15 31.33
C LEU A 168 5.08 -30.48 30.73
N GLY A 169 5.89 -30.99 29.81
CA GLY A 169 5.72 -32.29 29.18
C GLY A 169 6.48 -33.41 29.89
N ALA A 170 6.67 -34.50 29.14
CA ALA A 170 7.54 -35.61 29.54
C ALA A 170 9.02 -35.17 29.63
N ALA A 171 9.89 -36.11 30.06
CA ALA A 171 11.33 -35.89 30.05
C ALA A 171 11.81 -35.43 28.66
N GLY A 172 12.75 -34.49 28.66
CA GLY A 172 13.26 -33.79 27.49
C GLY A 172 14.62 -33.14 27.76
N SER A 173 14.98 -32.18 26.94
CA SER A 173 16.32 -31.60 26.88
C SER A 173 16.41 -30.17 27.41
N MET A 174 15.29 -29.58 27.83
CA MET A 174 15.23 -28.20 28.33
C MET A 174 15.99 -28.07 29.65
N THR A 175 16.71 -26.97 29.83
CA THR A 175 17.42 -26.69 31.09
C THR A 175 16.43 -26.37 32.21
N ASN A 176 16.79 -26.70 33.45
CA ASN A 176 16.00 -26.27 34.61
C ASN A 176 16.07 -24.74 34.78
N GLY A 177 14.92 -24.09 34.92
CA GLY A 177 14.82 -22.66 35.18
C GLY A 177 13.59 -22.01 34.53
N ILE A 178 13.50 -20.69 34.66
CA ILE A 178 12.41 -19.90 34.09
C ILE A 178 12.74 -19.60 32.62
N HIS A 179 11.84 -20.00 31.73
CA HIS A 179 11.88 -19.65 30.31
C HIS A 179 10.70 -18.74 29.97
N LYS A 180 10.92 -17.84 29.00
CA LYS A 180 9.87 -17.01 28.39
C LYS A 180 9.61 -17.52 26.99
N VAL A 181 8.35 -17.69 26.62
CA VAL A 181 7.93 -18.16 25.29
C VAL A 181 6.98 -17.16 24.64
N ALA A 182 7.24 -16.81 23.39
CA ALA A 182 6.37 -15.97 22.56
C ALA A 182 6.17 -16.59 21.17
N ILE A 183 5.16 -16.09 20.45
CA ILE A 183 4.80 -16.54 19.11
C ILE A 183 4.98 -15.37 18.13
N ILE A 184 5.58 -15.67 16.99
CA ILE A 184 5.77 -14.77 15.85
C ILE A 184 5.00 -15.32 14.67
N PHE A 185 4.27 -14.43 13.99
CA PHE A 185 3.61 -14.71 12.73
C PHE A 185 4.52 -14.34 11.57
N GLU A 186 4.66 -15.23 10.60
CA GLU A 186 5.29 -14.96 9.32
C GLU A 186 4.20 -14.83 8.25
N THR A 187 4.13 -13.65 7.64
CA THR A 187 3.16 -13.34 6.58
C THR A 187 3.61 -13.96 5.26
N ARG A 188 2.69 -14.10 4.28
CA ARG A 188 3.06 -14.55 2.92
C ARG A 188 4.13 -13.69 2.25
N HIS A 189 4.27 -12.46 2.72
CA HIS A 189 5.21 -11.47 2.22
C HIS A 189 6.60 -11.61 2.87
N GLY A 190 6.78 -12.57 3.79
CA GLY A 190 8.02 -12.82 4.54
C GLY A 190 8.23 -11.88 5.72
N HIS A 191 7.23 -11.08 6.10
CA HIS A 191 7.34 -10.20 7.27
C HIS A 191 7.06 -10.98 8.55
N ARG A 192 7.90 -10.78 9.58
CA ARG A 192 7.77 -11.42 10.89
C ARG A 192 7.25 -10.42 11.91
N ILE A 193 6.13 -10.78 12.54
CA ILE A 193 5.37 -9.89 13.42
C ILE A 193 5.06 -10.64 14.71
N ILE A 194 5.25 -9.98 15.84
CA ILE A 194 4.94 -10.57 17.14
C ILE A 194 3.41 -10.71 17.24
N SER A 195 2.94 -11.89 17.62
CA SER A 195 1.51 -12.17 17.65
C SER A 195 0.82 -11.65 18.92
N ASN A 196 1.37 -10.70 19.68
CA ASN A 196 0.75 -10.25 20.94
C ASN A 196 0.26 -8.81 20.82
N ALA A 197 -0.82 -8.48 21.54
CA ALA A 197 -1.49 -7.18 21.57
C ALA A 197 -0.61 -6.03 22.08
N THR A 198 0.53 -6.35 22.69
CA THR A 198 1.52 -5.35 23.08
C THR A 198 2.68 -5.45 22.09
N ASP A 199 3.00 -4.34 21.42
CA ASP A 199 4.09 -4.18 20.42
C ASP A 199 5.51 -4.31 21.02
N THR A 200 5.62 -4.99 22.15
CA THR A 200 6.86 -5.35 22.83
C THR A 200 6.80 -6.84 23.12
N LEU A 201 7.93 -7.54 22.97
CA LEU A 201 8.12 -8.94 23.39
C LEU A 201 7.84 -9.18 24.90
N GLY A 202 7.39 -8.15 25.64
CA GLY A 202 7.03 -8.17 27.06
C GLY A 202 5.73 -8.91 27.40
N ALA A 203 5.05 -9.50 26.42
CA ALA A 203 3.89 -10.37 26.65
C ALA A 203 4.19 -11.86 26.37
N ALA A 204 5.45 -12.25 26.51
CA ALA A 204 5.86 -13.64 26.58
C ALA A 204 5.32 -14.30 27.85
N ILE A 205 4.94 -15.57 27.75
CA ILE A 205 4.47 -16.34 28.91
C ILE A 205 5.67 -17.05 29.54
N GLU A 206 5.76 -16.95 30.86
CA GLU A 206 6.80 -17.63 31.63
C GLU A 206 6.38 -19.05 31.99
N ILE A 207 7.35 -19.96 31.98
CA ILE A 207 7.22 -21.30 32.53
C ILE A 207 8.49 -21.65 33.29
N ASN A 208 8.32 -22.19 34.51
CA ASN A 208 9.42 -22.72 35.29
C ASN A 208 9.58 -24.21 35.00
N VAL A 209 10.63 -24.56 34.26
CA VAL A 209 11.00 -25.94 33.95
C VAL A 209 11.74 -26.51 35.15
N THR A 210 11.13 -27.46 35.88
CA THR A 210 11.66 -27.94 37.18
C THR A 210 12.66 -29.10 37.07
N ALA A 211 12.67 -29.79 35.94
CA ALA A 211 13.57 -30.88 35.58
C ALA A 211 13.77 -30.85 34.07
N ASN A 212 14.67 -31.68 33.52
CA ASN A 212 14.89 -31.74 32.08
C ASN A 212 13.63 -32.30 31.37
N GLN A 213 12.69 -31.42 31.04
CA GLN A 213 11.34 -31.73 30.55
C GLN A 213 11.04 -30.92 29.30
N LYS A 214 10.21 -31.45 28.42
CA LYS A 214 9.73 -30.71 27.23
C LYS A 214 8.77 -29.60 27.66
N ILE A 215 8.62 -28.57 26.83
CA ILE A 215 7.55 -27.58 26.98
C ILE A 215 6.46 -27.90 25.95
N VAL A 216 5.25 -28.19 26.42
CA VAL A 216 4.07 -28.36 25.57
C VAL A 216 3.35 -27.01 25.46
N ILE A 217 3.06 -26.61 24.24
CA ILE A 217 2.33 -25.39 23.92
C ILE A 217 0.98 -25.77 23.36
N SER A 218 -0.06 -25.13 23.87
CA SER A 218 -1.42 -25.23 23.37
C SER A 218 -2.01 -23.85 23.13
N ASN A 219 -3.14 -23.79 22.42
CA ASN A 219 -3.80 -22.55 22.04
C ASN A 219 -2.89 -21.56 21.30
N ILE A 220 -1.96 -22.06 20.47
CA ILE A 220 -1.12 -21.20 19.62
C ILE A 220 -2.06 -20.32 18.79
N PRO A 221 -1.92 -18.98 18.88
CA PRO A 221 -2.77 -18.06 18.14
C PRO A 221 -2.79 -18.36 16.65
N THR A 222 -3.98 -18.28 16.06
CA THR A 222 -4.17 -18.34 14.61
C THR A 222 -4.30 -16.92 14.07
N GLY A 223 -3.67 -16.66 12.94
CA GLY A 223 -3.75 -15.38 12.24
C GLY A 223 -4.79 -15.40 11.12
N PRO A 224 -4.93 -14.27 10.39
CA PRO A 224 -5.63 -14.26 9.11
C PRO A 224 -5.02 -15.23 8.09
N SER A 225 -5.74 -15.52 7.00
CA SER A 225 -5.33 -16.51 5.97
C SER A 225 -4.01 -16.22 5.26
N TRP A 226 -3.51 -14.98 5.35
CA TRP A 226 -2.23 -14.56 4.78
C TRP A 226 -1.04 -14.73 5.73
N ILE A 227 -1.26 -15.26 6.94
CA ILE A 227 -0.20 -15.85 7.77
C ILE A 227 0.07 -17.26 7.26
N VAL A 228 1.32 -17.53 6.88
CA VAL A 228 1.72 -18.80 6.26
C VAL A 228 2.50 -19.69 7.23
N LYS A 229 3.10 -19.10 8.26
CA LYS A 229 3.92 -19.81 9.24
C LYS A 229 3.86 -19.12 10.59
N ARG A 230 4.02 -19.91 11.64
CA ARG A 230 4.13 -19.44 13.02
C ARG A 230 5.41 -19.97 13.63
N ILE A 231 6.15 -19.08 14.28
CA ILE A 231 7.45 -19.36 14.86
C ILE A 231 7.34 -19.16 16.36
N VAL A 232 7.62 -20.21 17.10
CA VAL A 232 7.77 -20.18 18.54
C VAL A 232 9.18 -19.72 18.87
N VAL A 233 9.28 -18.66 19.65
CA VAL A 233 10.56 -18.16 20.15
C VAL A 233 10.61 -18.32 21.66
N MET A 234 11.78 -18.65 22.19
CA MET A 234 11.98 -18.80 23.63
C MET A 234 13.32 -18.28 24.11
N THR A 235 13.40 -17.94 25.40
CA THR A 235 14.67 -17.59 26.06
C THR A 235 15.37 -18.82 26.60
N THR A 236 16.69 -18.75 26.77
CA THR A 236 17.39 -19.65 27.70
C THR A 236 16.86 -19.46 29.14
N ALA A 237 17.17 -20.39 30.03
CA ALA A 237 16.83 -20.36 31.44
C ALA A 237 17.38 -19.05 32.06
N ALA A 238 16.47 -18.27 32.66
CA ALA A 238 16.72 -16.94 33.20
C ALA A 238 17.31 -15.92 32.19
N GLY A 239 17.21 -16.20 30.89
CA GLY A 239 17.70 -15.35 29.81
C GLY A 239 16.79 -14.16 29.50
N ALA A 240 17.33 -13.19 28.77
CA ALA A 240 16.59 -12.02 28.29
C ALA A 240 16.34 -12.03 26.76
N SER A 241 17.17 -12.75 26.00
CA SER A 241 17.11 -12.81 24.54
C SER A 241 16.27 -13.99 24.09
N PHE A 242 15.45 -13.76 23.05
CA PHE A 242 14.64 -14.79 22.41
C PHE A 242 15.36 -15.39 21.21
N PHE A 243 15.27 -16.70 21.10
CA PHE A 243 15.88 -17.49 20.03
C PHE A 243 14.86 -18.49 19.50
N PHE A 244 15.12 -19.01 18.30
CA PHE A 244 14.42 -20.17 17.76
C PHE A 244 15.38 -21.00 16.93
N VAL A 245 15.13 -22.29 16.85
CA VAL A 245 15.94 -23.23 16.06
C VAL A 245 15.12 -23.65 14.83
N THR A 246 15.76 -23.66 13.66
CA THR A 246 15.11 -24.03 12.39
C THR A 246 15.09 -25.53 12.12
N ALA A 247 15.64 -26.34 13.02
CA ALA A 247 15.60 -27.79 12.90
C ALA A 247 14.18 -28.29 13.16
N ASP A 248 13.63 -29.09 12.24
CA ASP A 248 12.26 -29.60 12.30
C ASP A 248 11.94 -30.36 13.60
N SER A 249 12.95 -30.98 14.22
CA SER A 249 12.81 -31.71 15.49
C SER A 249 12.63 -30.82 16.72
N ALA A 250 12.90 -29.52 16.62
CA ALA A 250 12.80 -28.59 17.74
C ALA A 250 11.35 -28.22 18.10
N GLY A 251 10.40 -28.42 17.19
CA GLY A 251 8.99 -28.05 17.37
C GLY A 251 8.76 -26.54 17.49
N MET A 252 9.72 -25.72 17.06
CA MET A 252 9.64 -24.24 17.13
C MET A 252 9.08 -23.61 15.86
N ILE A 253 9.00 -24.35 14.75
CA ILE A 253 8.42 -23.88 13.50
C ILE A 253 7.13 -24.66 13.25
N THR A 254 6.08 -23.92 12.94
CA THR A 254 4.81 -24.47 12.47
C THR A 254 4.55 -23.87 11.08
N ASP A 255 4.74 -24.66 10.03
CA ASP A 255 4.62 -24.25 8.62
C ASP A 255 3.17 -24.13 8.14
N ASP A 256 2.27 -23.76 9.05
CA ASP A 256 0.86 -23.58 8.76
C ASP A 256 0.23 -22.55 9.71
N ASN A 257 -1.03 -22.16 9.43
CA ASN A 257 -1.85 -21.30 10.28
C ASN A 257 -2.88 -22.02 11.20
N PRO A 258 -3.40 -23.23 10.90
CA PRO A 258 -4.43 -23.85 11.75
C PRO A 258 -3.90 -24.65 12.96
N THR A 259 -2.67 -25.17 12.95
CA THR A 259 -2.17 -26.03 14.05
C THR A 259 -2.02 -25.26 15.36
N THR A 260 -2.74 -25.62 16.42
CA THR A 260 -2.76 -24.83 17.67
C THR A 260 -1.87 -25.39 18.78
N THR A 261 -1.05 -26.40 18.47
CA THR A 261 -0.20 -27.09 19.45
C THR A 261 1.21 -27.28 18.92
N ALA A 262 2.18 -27.26 19.82
CA ALA A 262 3.58 -27.57 19.53
C ALA A 262 4.25 -28.16 20.78
N THR A 263 5.36 -28.86 20.61
CA THR A 263 6.17 -29.33 21.73
C THR A 263 7.62 -28.94 21.47
N ILE A 264 8.19 -28.14 22.37
CA ILE A 264 9.60 -27.75 22.31
C ILE A 264 10.44 -28.78 23.07
N ASP A 265 11.50 -29.24 22.43
CA ASP A 265 12.52 -30.09 23.04
C ASP A 265 13.92 -29.73 22.54
N VAL A 266 14.48 -28.65 23.08
CA VAL A 266 15.80 -28.13 22.70
C VAL A 266 16.57 -27.71 23.95
N ALA A 267 17.84 -28.11 24.03
CA ALA A 267 18.74 -27.64 25.08
C ALA A 267 19.17 -26.19 24.85
N ASP A 268 19.32 -25.43 25.94
CA ASP A 268 19.71 -24.01 25.92
C ASP A 268 21.05 -23.75 25.21
N ALA A 269 21.98 -24.70 25.30
CA ALA A 269 23.26 -24.64 24.60
C ALA A 269 23.06 -24.62 23.07
N THR A 270 22.11 -25.40 22.56
CA THR A 270 21.74 -25.40 21.13
C THR A 270 20.97 -24.12 20.78
N LEU A 271 20.12 -23.65 21.68
CA LEU A 271 19.29 -22.47 21.49
C LEU A 271 20.10 -21.18 21.33
N SER A 272 21.18 -21.04 22.10
CA SER A 272 22.05 -19.85 22.10
C SER A 272 23.21 -19.91 21.12
N ALA A 273 23.44 -21.06 20.49
CA ALA A 273 24.47 -21.26 19.46
C ALA A 273 23.97 -21.00 18.03
N GLY A 274 22.65 -20.91 17.83
CA GLY A 274 22.01 -20.59 16.54
C GLY A 274 21.69 -19.11 16.40
#